data_AF-A0A960G268-F1
#
_entry.id   AF-A0A960G268-F1
#
_cell.length_a   1.000
_cell.length_b   1.000
_cell.length_c   1.000
_cell.angle_alpha   90.00
_cell.angle_beta   90.00
_cell.angle_gamma   90.00
#
_symmetry.space_group_name_H-M   'P 1'
#
loop_
_entity.id
_entity.type
_entity.pdbx_description
1 polymer ?
#
loop_
_entity_poly.entity_id
_entity_poly.type
_entity_poly.pdbx_seq_one_letter_code
_entity_poly.pdbx_strand_id
1 'polypeptide(L)'
;MESEFTGEVARVVRGLLAENNISGARLAEALNRAPSYVSERQTGQRAWTMTDLDVIADLLRVEPMILLDEVSRRARVARDARDAALLAKPRRRAEPPPPAATAPRRKRRTA
;
A
#
# COMPACT_ATOMS: atom_id res chain seq x y z
N MET A 1 16.01 -3.77 3.54
CA MET A 1 15.02 -4.31 2.59
C MET A 1 13.83 -4.72 3.43
N GLU A 2 12.81 -3.86 3.51
CA GLU A 2 11.58 -4.20 4.24
C GLU A 2 10.95 -5.44 3.63
N SER A 3 10.45 -6.35 4.46
CA SER A 3 9.76 -7.53 3.98
C SER A 3 8.45 -7.08 3.32
N GLU A 4 8.30 -7.40 2.04
CA GLU A 4 7.09 -7.14 1.27
C GLU A 4 5.84 -7.70 1.96
N PHE A 5 6.00 -8.87 2.59
CA PHE A 5 4.98 -9.50 3.42
C PHE A 5 4.58 -8.64 4.63
N THR A 6 5.56 -8.07 5.35
CA THR A 6 5.27 -7.18 6.49
C THR A 6 4.50 -5.95 6.06
N GLY A 7 4.86 -5.36 4.91
CA GLY A 7 4.14 -4.21 4.35
C GLY A 7 2.71 -4.56 3.90
N GLU A 8 2.48 -5.75 3.34
CA GLU A 8 1.13 -6.22 3.00
C GLU A 8 0.26 -6.38 4.24
N VAL A 9 0.73 -7.11 5.25
CA VAL A 9 0.02 -7.30 6.52
C VAL A 9 -0.29 -5.96 7.18
N ALA A 10 0.67 -5.03 7.20
CA ALA A 10 0.47 -3.69 7.73
C ALA A 10 -0.68 -2.94 7.05
N ARG A 11 -0.77 -2.98 5.71
CA ARG A 11 -1.87 -2.35 4.95
C ARG A 11 -3.21 -2.99 5.26
N VAL A 12 -3.25 -4.32 5.34
CA VAL A 12 -4.49 -5.07 5.62
C VAL A 12 -5.01 -4.76 7.03
N VAL A 13 -4.16 -4.88 8.05
CA VAL A 13 -4.52 -4.54 9.44
C VAL A 13 -4.99 -3.10 9.55
N ARG A 14 -4.28 -2.16 8.91
CA ARG A 14 -4.69 -0.75 8.88
C ARG A 14 -6.06 -0.55 8.23
N GLY A 15 -6.35 -1.27 7.14
CA GLY A 15 -7.66 -1.26 6.48
C GLY A 15 -8.77 -1.76 7.39
N LEU A 16 -8.57 -2.90 8.06
CA LEU A 16 -9.52 -3.48 9.01
C LEU A 16 -9.84 -2.53 10.17
N LEU A 17 -8.82 -1.89 10.74
CA LEU A 17 -9.00 -0.89 11.80
C LEU A 17 -9.81 0.31 11.31
N ALA A 18 -9.51 0.81 10.11
CA ALA A 18 -10.23 1.93 9.51
C ALA A 18 -11.70 1.58 9.22
N GLU A 19 -11.98 0.40 8.66
CA GLU A 19 -13.34 -0.12 8.42
C GLU A 19 -14.17 -0.19 9.71
N ASN A 20 -13.52 -0.39 10.86
CA ASN A 20 -14.17 -0.47 12.17
C ASN A 20 -14.04 0.82 13.00
N ASN A 21 -13.63 1.93 12.39
CA ASN A 21 -13.46 3.24 13.07
C ASN A 21 -12.51 3.19 14.28
N ILE A 22 -11.51 2.31 14.25
CA ILE A 22 -10.47 2.22 15.28
C ILE A 22 -9.30 3.10 14.88
N SER A 23 -9.08 4.17 15.64
CA SER A 23 -7.96 5.09 15.41
C SER A 23 -6.62 4.49 15.86
N GLY A 24 -5.52 4.99 15.31
CA GLY A 24 -4.18 4.62 15.76
C GLY A 24 -3.92 4.97 17.24
N ALA A 25 -4.51 6.06 17.74
CA ALA A 25 -4.43 6.44 19.15
C ALA A 25 -5.13 5.41 20.05
N ARG A 26 -6.35 5.01 19.69
CA ARG A 26 -7.10 3.97 20.42
C ARG A 26 -6.37 2.63 20.41
N LEU A 27 -5.74 2.27 19.29
CA LEU A 27 -4.93 1.06 19.21
C LEU A 27 -3.67 1.15 20.10
N ALA A 28 -3.00 2.31 20.12
CA ALA A 28 -1.82 2.52 20.97
C ALA A 28 -2.19 2.40 22.46
N GLU A 29 -3.32 2.97 22.87
CA GLU A 29 -3.88 2.84 24.21
C GLU A 29 -4.17 1.38 24.57
N ALA A 30 -4.89 0.65 23.69
CA ALA A 30 -5.23 -0.75 23.92
C ALA A 30 -4.00 -1.66 24.02
N LEU A 31 -2.95 -1.37 23.26
CA LEU A 31 -1.69 -2.10 23.32
C LEU A 31 -0.81 -1.71 24.51
N ASN A 32 -1.17 -0.65 25.25
CA ASN A 32 -0.32 0.00 26.25
C ASN A 32 1.06 0.36 25.68
N ARG A 33 1.07 1.03 24.51
CA ARG A 33 2.28 1.41 23.77
C ARG A 33 2.21 2.87 23.31
N ALA A 34 3.38 3.42 23.00
CA ALA A 34 3.48 4.75 22.40
C ALA A 34 2.92 4.76 20.95
N PRO A 35 2.41 5.91 20.46
CA PRO A 35 1.93 6.02 19.07
C PRO A 35 2.98 5.65 18.01
N SER A 36 4.26 5.89 18.28
CA SER A 36 5.37 5.50 17.39
C SER A 36 5.43 3.99 17.15
N TYR A 37 5.17 3.18 18.18
CA TYR A 37 5.15 1.72 18.09
C TYR A 37 4.08 1.23 17.09
N VAL A 38 2.90 1.85 17.12
CA VAL A 38 1.79 1.57 16.19
C VAL A 38 2.13 2.07 14.78
N SER A 39 2.68 3.28 14.66
CA SER A 39 3.07 3.86 13.38
C SER A 39 4.09 2.98 12.63
N GLU A 40 5.14 2.52 13.32
CA GLU A 40 6.14 1.61 12.75
C GLU A 40 5.52 0.32 12.19
N ARG A 41 4.46 -0.20 12.83
CA ARG A 41 3.77 -1.41 12.37
C ARG A 41 2.76 -1.16 11.28
N GLN A 42 2.01 -0.07 11.35
CA GLN A 42 1.04 0.33 10.32
C GLN A 42 1.72 0.77 9.01
N THR A 43 3.00 1.14 9.06
CA THR A 43 3.82 1.48 7.89
C THR A 43 4.63 0.30 7.37
N GLY A 44 4.66 -0.83 8.10
CA GLY A 44 5.41 -2.03 7.72
C GLY A 44 6.91 -1.99 8.06
N GLN A 45 7.38 -0.95 8.76
CA GLN A 45 8.76 -0.85 9.27
C GLN A 45 9.05 -1.95 10.29
N ARG A 46 8.04 -2.37 11.05
CA ARG A 46 8.10 -3.52 11.96
C ARG A 46 6.89 -4.43 11.77
N ALA A 47 7.08 -5.73 12.03
CA ALA A 47 5.99 -6.69 12.02
C ALA A 47 5.10 -6.57 13.27
N TRP A 48 3.83 -6.96 13.10
CA TRP A 48 2.92 -7.21 14.22
C TRP A 48 3.35 -8.48 14.94
N THR A 49 3.33 -8.45 16.27
CA THR A 49 3.51 -9.63 17.10
C THR A 49 2.18 -10.34 17.32
N MET A 50 2.22 -11.60 17.76
CA MET A 50 0.99 -12.34 18.06
C MET A 50 0.16 -11.69 19.17
N THR A 51 0.82 -11.20 20.21
CA THR A 51 0.16 -10.42 21.27
C THR A 51 -0.50 -9.14 20.75
N ASP A 52 0.12 -8.46 19.77
CA ASP A 52 -0.52 -7.30 19.16
C ASP A 52 -1.81 -7.72 18.40
N LEU A 53 -1.77 -8.87 17.72
CA LEU A 53 -2.91 -9.39 16.97
C LEU A 53 -4.05 -9.85 17.87
N ASP A 54 -3.77 -10.41 19.05
CA ASP A 54 -4.81 -10.74 20.04
C ASP A 54 -5.58 -9.47 20.46
N VAL A 55 -4.86 -8.39 20.80
CA VAL A 55 -5.50 -7.10 21.16
C VAL A 55 -6.27 -6.50 19.99
N ILE A 56 -5.76 -6.62 18.77
CA ILE A 56 -6.47 -6.16 17.56
C ILE A 56 -7.74 -6.97 17.35
N ALA A 57 -7.71 -8.29 17.55
CA ALA A 57 -8.86 -9.17 17.44
C ALA A 57 -9.95 -8.79 18.46
N ASP A 58 -9.56 -8.52 19.71
CA ASP A 58 -10.46 -8.03 20.75
C ASP A 58 -11.13 -6.71 20.36
N LEU A 59 -10.36 -5.74 19.84
CA LEU A 59 -10.90 -4.46 19.38
C LEU A 59 -11.89 -4.61 18.22
N LEU A 60 -11.62 -5.58 17.33
CA LEU A 60 -12.47 -5.92 16.20
C LEU A 60 -13.65 -6.84 16.58
N ARG A 61 -13.68 -7.35 17.83
CA ARG A 61 -14.67 -8.30 18.34
C ARG A 61 -14.74 -9.59 17.52
N VAL A 62 -13.58 -10.11 17.16
CA VAL A 62 -13.41 -11.39 16.46
C VAL A 62 -12.40 -12.27 17.18
N GLU A 63 -12.49 -13.57 16.95
CA GLU A 63 -11.47 -14.51 17.44
C GLU A 63 -10.11 -14.30 16.73
N PRO A 64 -8.97 -14.43 17.41
CA PRO A 64 -7.64 -14.24 16.79
C PRO A 64 -7.41 -15.09 15.54
N MET A 65 -7.91 -16.34 15.53
CA MET A 65 -7.79 -17.22 14.37
C MET A 65 -8.61 -16.73 13.17
N ILE A 66 -9.75 -16.09 13.40
CA ILE A 66 -10.58 -15.49 12.35
C ILE A 66 -9.87 -14.25 11.78
N LEU A 67 -9.25 -13.44 12.63
CA LEU A 67 -8.43 -12.30 12.17
C LEU A 67 -7.26 -12.76 11.29
N LEU A 68 -6.55 -13.83 11.68
CA LEU A 68 -5.43 -14.36 10.91
C LEU A 68 -5.86 -14.89 9.54
N ASP A 69 -7.00 -15.57 9.47
CA ASP A 69 -7.56 -16.02 8.19
C ASP A 69 -7.94 -14.84 7.30
N GLU A 70 -8.60 -13.82 7.86
CA GLU A 70 -8.97 -12.58 7.18
C GLU A 70 -7.75 -11.86 6.60
N VAL A 71 -6.72 -11.67 7.43
CA VAL A 71 -5.47 -11.01 7.03
C VAL A 71 -4.79 -11.80 5.90
N SER A 72 -4.69 -13.12 6.05
CA SER A 72 -4.09 -14.01 5.06
C SER A 72 -4.84 -13.97 3.73
N ARG A 73 -6.18 -14.00 3.78
CA ARG A 73 -7.04 -13.94 2.60
C ARG A 73 -6.88 -12.61 1.86
N ARG A 74 -6.96 -11.48 2.57
CA ARG A 74 -6.83 -10.15 1.97
C ARG A 74 -5.42 -9.90 1.42
N ALA A 75 -4.37 -10.38 2.10
CA ALA A 75 -3.00 -10.28 1.61
C ALA A 75 -2.82 -11.04 0.29
N ARG A 76 -3.39 -12.25 0.16
CA ARG A 76 -3.38 -13.03 -1.08
C ARG A 76 -4.06 -12.28 -2.23
N VAL A 77 -5.28 -11.78 -2.00
CA VAL A 77 -6.04 -11.02 -3.01
C VAL A 77 -5.28 -9.77 -3.47
N ALA A 78 -4.66 -9.04 -2.53
CA ALA A 78 -3.87 -7.86 -2.84
C ALA A 78 -2.63 -8.20 -3.69
N ARG A 79 -1.97 -9.32 -3.41
CA ARG A 79 -0.84 -9.82 -4.22
C ARG A 79 -1.29 -10.20 -5.63
N ASP A 80 -2.35 -11.00 -5.75
CA ASP A 80 -2.87 -11.44 -7.04
C ASP A 80 -3.26 -10.23 -7.93
N ALA A 81 -3.93 -9.23 -7.33
CA ALA A 81 -4.29 -8.00 -8.04
C ALA A 81 -3.07 -7.20 -8.51
N ARG A 82 -2.01 -7.14 -7.69
CA ARG A 82 -0.75 -6.50 -8.07
C ARG A 82 -0.05 -7.24 -9.21
N ASP A 83 0.01 -8.56 -9.15
CA ASP A 83 0.63 -9.38 -10.18
C ASP A 83 -0.12 -9.26 -11.50
N ALA A 84 -1.45 -9.27 -11.46
CA ALA A 84 -2.29 -9.00 -12.63
C ALA A 84 -2.03 -7.60 -13.22
N ALA A 85 -1.90 -6.57 -12.37
CA ALA A 85 -1.60 -5.21 -12.83
C ALA A 85 -0.18 -5.08 -13.45
N LEU A 86 0.80 -5.84 -12.96
CA LEU A 86 2.13 -5.91 -13.55
C LEU A 86 2.09 -6.57 -14.94
N LEU A 87 1.29 -7.63 -15.11
CA LEU A 87 1.10 -8.31 -16.40
C LEU A 87 0.30 -7.47 -17.40
N ALA A 88 -0.67 -6.68 -16.93
CA ALA A 88 -1.54 -5.85 -17.77
C ALA A 88 -0.86 -4.55 -18.29
N LYS A 89 0.31 -4.17 -17.78
CA LYS A 89 1.01 -2.94 -18.22
C LYS A 89 1.48 -3.08 -19.67
N PRO A 90 0.97 -2.26 -20.62
CA PRO A 90 1.43 -2.31 -21.99
C PRO A 90 2.88 -1.79 -22.07
N ARG A 91 3.80 -2.63 -22.56
CA ARG A 91 5.13 -2.18 -23.01
C ARG A 91 4.97 -1.34 -24.27
N ARG A 92 4.67 -0.04 -24.14
CA ARG A 92 4.94 0.98 -25.18
C ARG A 92 4.64 2.37 -24.63
N ARG A 93 5.70 3.08 -24.24
CA ARG A 93 5.74 4.53 -24.43
C ARG A 93 5.89 4.72 -25.93
N ALA A 94 4.82 5.08 -26.64
CA ALA A 94 4.95 5.51 -28.03
C ALA A 94 5.90 6.70 -28.06
N GLU A 95 6.94 6.59 -28.88
CA GLU A 95 7.88 7.67 -29.15
C GLU A 95 7.07 8.87 -29.71
N PRO A 96 7.27 10.09 -29.21
CA PRO A 96 6.57 11.25 -29.76
C PRO A 96 6.94 11.38 -31.26
N PRO A 97 5.96 11.70 -32.14
CA PRO A 97 6.26 11.86 -33.56
C PRO A 97 7.32 12.95 -33.75
N PRO A 98 8.26 12.77 -34.70
CA PRO A 98 9.34 13.73 -34.92
C PRO A 98 8.74 15.10 -35.27
N PRO A 99 9.34 16.21 -34.78
CA PRO A 99 8.83 17.54 -35.08
C PRO A 99 8.87 17.79 -36.58
N ALA A 100 7.75 18.28 -37.13
CA ALA A 100 7.64 18.63 -38.54
C ALA A 100 8.75 19.61 -38.93
N ALA A 101 9.53 19.24 -39.95
CA ALA A 101 10.62 20.06 -40.47
C ALA A 101 10.09 21.45 -40.84
N THR A 102 10.50 22.47 -40.08
CA THR A 102 10.25 23.87 -40.42
C THR A 102 10.97 24.20 -41.73
N ALA A 103 10.20 24.45 -42.79
CA ALA A 103 10.72 24.90 -44.08
C ALA A 103 11.52 26.22 -43.93
N PRO A 104 12.65 26.39 -44.65
CA PRO A 104 13.48 27.58 -44.51
C PRO A 104 12.76 28.81 -45.10
N ARG A 105 12.54 29.81 -44.25
CA ARG A 105 11.99 31.13 -44.61
C ARG A 105 12.97 31.86 -45.52
N ARG A 106 12.65 31.90 -46.83
CA ARG A 106 13.42 32.58 -47.88
C ARG A 106 13.56 34.08 -47.57
N LYS A 107 14.76 34.55 -47.22
CA LYS A 107 15.05 35.99 -47.05
C LYS A 107 14.96 36.67 -48.41
N ARG A 108 14.00 37.58 -48.60
CA ARG A 108 14.02 38.53 -49.71
C ARG A 108 15.10 39.57 -49.43
N ARG A 109 16.15 39.60 -50.25
CA ARG A 109 17.02 40.78 -50.43
C ARG A 109 16.22 41.77 -51.28
N THR A 110 16.11 43.00 -50.82
CA THR A 110 15.87 44.15 -51.69
C THR A 110 17.01 45.13 -51.49
N ALA A 111 17.50 45.61 -52.63
CA ALA A 111 18.57 46.57 -52.82
C ALA A 111 18.17 47.96 -52.29
#